data_AF-H1FWU4-F1
#
_entry.id   AF-H1FWU4-F1
#
_cell.length_a   1.000
_cell.length_b   1.000
_cell.length_c   1.000
_cell.angle_alpha   90.00
_cell.angle_beta   90.00
_cell.angle_gamma   90.00
#
_symmetry.space_group_name_H-M   'P 1'
#
loop_
_entity.id
_entity.type
_entity.pdbx_description
1 polymer ?
#
loop_
_entity_poly.entity_id
_entity_poly.type
_entity_poly.pdbx_seq_one_letter_code
_entity_poly.pdbx_strand_id
1 'polypeptide(L)'
;MTRPEKVTKEYLKEQLSTLGWIGTRISSTNIIENPKLKKRYFWIYHYEMPYESAKEVFWKEEHKLSFKKAMDLMDKLEENKIPYAMISNTFHRLGTKVFNYEKLKQEWPDMKFAVSFDEDTDEEYKGFK
;
A
#
# COMPACT_ATOMS: atom_id res chain seq x y z
N MET A 1 -0.29 -15.96 -5.80
CA MET A 1 -0.19 -14.85 -4.82
C MET A 1 0.27 -15.44 -3.49
N THR A 2 1.36 -14.94 -2.92
CA THR A 2 1.87 -15.40 -1.61
C THR A 2 0.87 -15.00 -0.52
N ARG A 3 0.54 -15.93 0.37
CA ARG A 3 -0.39 -15.65 1.47
C ARG A 3 0.31 -14.81 2.54
N PRO A 4 -0.34 -13.78 3.12
CA PRO A 4 0.28 -12.90 4.12
C PRO A 4 0.84 -13.65 5.34
N GLU A 5 0.20 -14.75 5.76
CA GLU A 5 0.66 -15.56 6.91
C GLU A 5 2.02 -16.21 6.66
N LYS A 6 2.41 -16.38 5.39
CA LYS A 6 3.68 -16.99 5.00
C LYS A 6 4.80 -15.98 4.85
N VAL A 7 4.49 -14.68 4.90
CA VAL A 7 5.46 -13.60 4.80
C VAL A 7 5.88 -13.22 6.22
N THR A 8 6.75 -14.04 6.82
CA THR A 8 7.32 -13.83 8.16
C THR A 8 8.69 -13.14 8.08
N LYS A 9 9.30 -12.86 9.24
CA LYS A 9 10.67 -12.33 9.32
C LYS A 9 11.68 -13.29 8.71
N GLU A 10 11.53 -14.57 9.00
CA GLU A 10 12.39 -15.66 8.53
C GLU A 10 12.28 -15.77 7.02
N TYR A 11 11.06 -15.71 6.49
CA TYR A 11 10.84 -15.67 5.04
C TYR A 11 11.58 -14.50 4.39
N LEU A 12 11.46 -13.28 4.93
CA LEU A 12 12.16 -12.11 4.38
C LEU A 12 13.69 -12.25 4.45
N LYS A 13 14.22 -12.79 5.55
CA LYS A 13 15.65 -13.06 5.70
C LYS A 13 16.14 -14.11 4.70
N GLU A 14 15.36 -15.15 4.47
CA GLU A 14 15.64 -16.18 3.47
C GLU A 14 15.64 -15.59 2.06
N GLN A 15 14.65 -14.75 1.71
CA GLN A 15 14.60 -14.07 0.41
C GLN A 15 15.85 -13.20 0.20
N LEU A 16 16.29 -12.47 1.22
CA LEU A 16 17.52 -11.69 1.14
C LEU A 16 18.76 -12.60 0.99
N SER A 17 18.89 -13.65 1.80
CA SER A 17 20.11 -14.47 1.80
C SER A 17 20.25 -15.37 0.57
N THR A 18 19.13 -15.82 0.00
CA THR A 18 19.11 -16.73 -1.15
C THR A 18 19.02 -16.01 -2.49
N LEU A 19 18.20 -14.95 -2.57
CA LEU A 19 17.93 -14.23 -3.83
C LEU A 19 18.54 -12.82 -3.87
N GLY A 20 19.09 -12.33 -2.75
CA GLY A 20 19.56 -10.94 -2.65
C GLY A 20 18.42 -9.92 -2.67
N TRP A 21 17.16 -10.36 -2.50
CA TRP A 21 16.00 -9.48 -2.61
C TRP A 21 15.80 -8.66 -1.34
N ILE A 22 15.86 -7.34 -1.50
CA ILE A 22 15.58 -6.39 -0.43
C ILE A 22 14.08 -6.04 -0.39
N GLY A 23 13.45 -5.84 -1.55
CA GLY A 23 12.00 -5.58 -1.65
C GLY A 23 11.27 -6.69 -2.39
N THR A 24 10.24 -7.27 -1.78
CA THR A 24 9.33 -8.19 -2.47
C THR A 24 7.92 -7.64 -2.57
N ARG A 25 7.31 -7.80 -3.73
CA ARG A 25 5.96 -7.30 -4.04
C ARG A 25 4.98 -8.46 -4.03
N ILE A 26 4.10 -8.48 -3.05
CA ILE A 26 3.15 -9.59 -2.85
C ILE A 26 1.89 -9.40 -3.70
N SER A 27 1.38 -8.17 -3.77
CA SER A 27 0.21 -7.81 -4.56
C SER A 27 0.21 -6.31 -4.86
N SER A 28 0.13 -5.93 -6.13
CA SER A 28 0.06 -4.53 -6.52
C SER A 28 -0.70 -4.34 -7.83
N THR A 29 -1.35 -3.20 -8.00
CA THR A 29 -1.90 -2.79 -9.29
C THR A 29 -0.85 -1.97 -10.06
N ASN A 30 -0.53 -2.37 -11.29
CA ASN A 30 0.39 -1.63 -12.19
C ASN A 30 -0.32 -0.66 -13.12
N ILE A 31 -1.62 -0.41 -12.89
CA ILE A 31 -2.41 0.48 -13.74
C ILE A 31 -2.11 1.92 -13.33
N ILE A 32 -1.82 2.78 -14.31
CA ILE A 32 -1.79 4.23 -14.10
C ILE A 32 -3.24 4.69 -14.02
N GLU A 33 -3.68 5.01 -12.80
CA GLU A 33 -5.06 5.40 -12.56
C GLU A 33 -5.18 6.92 -12.51
N ASN A 34 -6.33 7.45 -12.93
CA ASN A 34 -6.56 8.90 -12.90
C ASN A 34 -6.49 9.40 -11.44
N PRO A 35 -5.50 10.24 -11.09
CA PRO A 35 -5.29 10.66 -9.70
C PRO A 35 -6.45 11.48 -9.16
N LYS A 36 -7.28 12.10 -10.01
CA LYS A 36 -8.50 12.80 -9.60
C LYS A 36 -9.61 11.85 -9.14
N LEU A 37 -9.59 10.60 -9.57
CA LEU A 37 -10.64 9.61 -9.28
C LEU A 37 -10.21 8.55 -8.28
N LYS A 38 -8.91 8.26 -8.21
CA LYS A 38 -8.40 7.11 -7.49
C LYS A 38 -7.13 7.49 -6.72
N LYS A 39 -6.92 6.85 -5.58
CA LYS A 39 -5.71 7.00 -4.75
C LYS A 39 -5.15 5.65 -4.34
N ARG A 40 -3.86 5.46 -4.57
CA ARG A 40 -3.15 4.26 -4.16
C ARG A 40 -2.64 4.41 -2.72
N TYR A 41 -2.77 3.34 -1.96
CA TYR A 41 -2.13 3.19 -0.66
C TYR A 41 -1.29 1.93 -0.63
N PHE A 42 -0.34 1.92 0.29
CA PHE A 42 0.61 0.83 0.47
C PHE A 42 0.57 0.31 1.91
N TRP A 43 0.93 -0.96 2.04
CA TRP A 43 1.26 -1.58 3.32
C TRP A 43 2.60 -2.26 3.16
N ILE A 44 3.51 -1.97 4.07
CA ILE A 44 4.89 -2.44 4.02
C ILE A 44 5.16 -3.16 5.33
N TYR A 45 5.52 -4.43 5.22
CA TYR A 45 5.99 -5.26 6.32
C TYR A 45 7.49 -5.46 6.20
N HIS A 46 8.26 -5.17 7.23
CA HIS A 46 9.70 -5.41 7.28
C HIS A 46 10.07 -6.10 8.58
N TYR A 47 11.20 -6.81 8.61
CA TYR A 47 11.50 -7.72 9.72
C TYR A 47 11.75 -7.02 11.08
N GLU A 48 12.01 -5.72 11.09
CA GLU A 48 12.19 -4.95 12.33
C GLU A 48 10.87 -4.57 13.00
N MET A 49 9.74 -4.76 12.34
CA MET A 49 8.43 -4.54 12.95
C MET A 49 8.18 -5.55 14.09
N PRO A 50 7.37 -5.21 15.10
CA PRO A 50 7.09 -6.09 16.22
C PRO A 50 6.14 -7.25 15.89
N TYR A 51 5.71 -7.41 14.63
CA TYR A 51 4.76 -8.42 14.19
C TYR A 51 5.45 -9.69 13.72
N GLU A 52 4.78 -10.83 13.81
CA GLU A 52 5.32 -12.14 13.38
C GLU A 52 5.23 -12.30 11.87
N SER A 53 4.15 -11.77 11.27
CA SER A 53 3.92 -11.86 9.83
C SER A 53 3.29 -10.63 9.22
N ALA A 54 3.31 -10.58 7.89
CA ALA A 54 2.64 -9.53 7.14
C ALA A 54 1.11 -9.54 7.32
N LYS A 55 0.49 -10.61 7.84
CA LYS A 55 -0.95 -10.64 8.12
C LYS A 55 -1.38 -9.57 9.13
N GLU A 56 -0.52 -9.26 10.09
CA GLU A 56 -0.79 -8.21 11.08
C GLU A 56 -0.63 -6.80 10.51
N VAL A 57 -0.08 -6.65 9.31
CA VAL A 57 0.20 -5.35 8.69
C VAL A 57 -0.67 -5.10 7.46
N PHE A 58 -0.79 -6.09 6.58
CA PHE A 58 -1.46 -5.95 5.30
C PHE A 58 -2.96 -5.65 5.45
N TRP A 59 -3.43 -4.64 4.71
CA TRP A 59 -4.80 -4.12 4.70
C TRP A 59 -5.31 -3.55 6.04
N LYS A 60 -4.44 -3.40 7.04
CA LYS A 60 -4.77 -2.78 8.34
C LYS A 60 -4.72 -1.26 8.26
N GLU A 61 -5.72 -0.58 8.78
CA GLU A 61 -5.89 0.86 8.59
C GLU A 61 -4.73 1.66 9.23
N GLU A 62 -4.28 1.21 10.41
CA GLU A 62 -3.17 1.76 11.19
C GLU A 62 -1.80 1.67 10.50
N HIS A 63 -1.64 0.76 9.54
CA HIS A 63 -0.42 0.57 8.76
C HIS A 63 -0.54 1.08 7.32
N LYS A 64 -1.66 1.71 6.99
CA LYS A 64 -1.91 2.23 5.64
C LYS A 64 -1.04 3.46 5.38
N LEU A 65 -0.18 3.36 4.38
CA LEU A 65 0.73 4.42 3.98
C LEU A 65 0.25 5.11 2.70
N SER A 66 0.38 6.44 2.69
CA SER A 66 0.27 7.26 1.48
C SER A 66 1.43 6.97 0.53
N PHE A 67 1.36 7.36 -0.73
CA PHE A 67 2.39 7.06 -1.72
C PHE A 67 3.75 7.61 -1.28
N LYS A 68 3.82 8.90 -0.90
CA LYS A 68 5.09 9.53 -0.51
C LYS A 68 5.71 8.85 0.71
N LYS A 69 4.90 8.60 1.75
CA LYS A 69 5.35 7.88 2.96
C LYS A 69 5.84 6.47 2.65
N ALA A 70 5.19 5.79 1.71
CA ALA A 70 5.60 4.45 1.31
C ALA A 70 6.93 4.46 0.56
N MET A 71 7.12 5.40 -0.39
CA MET A 71 8.40 5.55 -1.09
C MET A 71 9.53 5.90 -0.12
N ASP A 72 9.33 6.90 0.75
CA ASP A 72 10.34 7.31 1.74
C ASP A 72 10.75 6.17 2.67
N LEU A 73 9.78 5.33 3.07
CA LEU A 73 10.06 4.15 3.88
C LEU A 73 10.83 3.10 3.08
N MET A 74 10.45 2.82 1.83
CA MET A 74 11.16 1.86 1.00
C MET A 74 12.60 2.30 0.73
N ASP A 75 12.82 3.56 0.37
CA ASP A 75 14.15 4.12 0.16
C ASP A 75 15.02 3.92 1.41
N LYS A 76 14.48 4.25 2.60
CA LYS A 76 15.18 4.03 3.87
C LYS A 76 15.49 2.55 4.11
N LEU A 77 14.55 1.65 3.84
CA LEU A 77 14.76 0.20 4.04
C LEU A 77 15.82 -0.33 3.09
N GLU A 78 15.82 0.12 1.83
CA GLU A 78 16.81 -0.24 0.82
C GLU A 78 18.21 0.27 1.17
N GLU A 79 18.35 1.53 1.57
CA GLU A 79 19.61 2.12 2.05
C GLU A 79 20.21 1.33 3.21
N ASN A 80 19.37 0.85 4.12
CA ASN A 80 19.79 0.08 5.30
C ASN A 80 19.82 -1.44 5.05
N LYS A 81 19.55 -1.90 3.83
CA LYS A 81 19.50 -3.33 3.44
C LYS A 81 18.54 -4.16 4.31
N ILE A 82 17.42 -3.55 4.70
CA ILE A 82 16.39 -4.20 5.52
C ILE A 82 15.36 -4.83 4.59
N PRO A 83 15.23 -6.17 4.51
CA PRO A 83 14.27 -6.79 3.63
C PRO A 83 12.84 -6.53 4.07
N TYR A 84 11.97 -6.30 3.09
CA TYR A 84 10.58 -5.98 3.28
C TYR A 84 9.68 -6.60 2.20
N ALA A 85 8.41 -6.75 2.55
CA ALA A 85 7.34 -7.11 1.64
C ALA A 85 6.32 -5.98 1.57
N MET A 86 5.75 -5.75 0.39
CA MET A 86 4.72 -4.75 0.20
C MET A 86 3.49 -5.27 -0.53
N ILE A 87 2.36 -4.66 -0.21
CA ILE A 87 1.17 -4.66 -1.03
C ILE A 87 0.72 -3.23 -1.33
N SER A 88 -0.01 -3.05 -2.42
CA SER A 88 -0.70 -1.80 -2.72
C SER A 88 -2.13 -2.05 -3.14
N ASN A 89 -3.05 -1.18 -2.75
CA ASN A 89 -4.42 -1.19 -3.22
C ASN A 89 -4.89 0.22 -3.57
N THR A 90 -5.79 0.32 -4.55
CA THR A 90 -6.36 1.59 -4.95
C THR A 90 -7.80 1.73 -4.50
N PHE A 91 -8.14 2.93 -4.03
CA PHE A 91 -9.46 3.30 -3.54
C PHE A 91 -10.01 4.44 -4.39
N HIS A 92 -11.33 4.43 -4.59
CA HIS A 92 -12.02 5.57 -5.20
C HIS A 92 -11.95 6.78 -4.27
N ARG A 93 -11.68 7.95 -4.81
CA ARG A 93 -11.69 9.20 -4.07
C ARG A 93 -13.12 9.68 -3.81
N LEU A 94 -13.31 10.33 -2.68
CA LEU A 94 -14.50 11.12 -2.40
C LEU A 94 -14.52 12.43 -3.22
N GLY A 95 -15.68 13.07 -3.29
CA GLY A 95 -15.82 14.41 -3.88
C GLY A 95 -15.88 14.48 -5.42
N THR A 96 -15.82 13.35 -6.12
CA THR A 96 -16.02 13.32 -7.58
C THR A 96 -17.49 13.08 -7.94
N LYS A 97 -17.95 13.73 -9.03
CA LYS A 97 -19.30 13.50 -9.60
C LYS A 97 -19.38 12.22 -10.45
N VAL A 98 -18.26 11.55 -10.69
CA VAL A 98 -18.18 10.34 -11.53
C VAL A 98 -18.76 9.12 -10.82
N PHE A 99 -18.60 9.01 -9.50
CA PHE A 99 -19.07 7.86 -8.73
C PHE A 99 -20.41 8.15 -8.07
N ASN A 100 -21.33 7.18 -8.15
CA ASN A 100 -22.54 7.17 -7.33
C ASN A 100 -22.24 6.48 -6.00
N TYR A 101 -21.85 7.25 -4.99
CA TYR A 101 -21.44 6.73 -3.69
C TYR A 101 -22.58 6.02 -2.93
N GLU A 102 -23.83 6.46 -3.10
CA GLU A 102 -24.99 5.83 -2.45
C GLU A 102 -25.17 4.41 -2.99
N LYS A 103 -25.16 4.24 -4.31
CA LYS A 103 -25.23 2.93 -4.96
C LYS A 103 -24.04 2.05 -4.58
N LEU A 104 -22.83 2.59 -4.60
CA LEU A 104 -21.62 1.84 -4.22
C LEU A 104 -21.69 1.31 -2.78
N LYS A 105 -22.20 2.11 -1.84
CA LYS A 105 -22.39 1.68 -0.44
C LYS A 105 -23.55 0.70 -0.26
N GLN A 106 -24.58 0.76 -1.10
CA GLN A 106 -25.66 -0.22 -1.09
C GLN A 106 -25.17 -1.59 -1.59
N GLU A 107 -24.41 -1.62 -2.69
CA GLU A 107 -23.88 -2.86 -3.27
C GLU A 107 -22.70 -3.43 -2.45
N TRP A 108 -21.86 -2.56 -1.90
CA TRP A 108 -20.69 -2.91 -1.09
C TRP A 108 -20.62 -2.06 0.19
N PRO A 109 -21.35 -2.43 1.26
CA PRO A 109 -21.42 -1.67 2.50
C PRO A 109 -20.06 -1.42 3.17
N ASP A 110 -19.14 -2.37 3.05
CA ASP A 110 -17.79 -2.30 3.62
C ASP A 110 -16.79 -1.54 2.73
N MET A 111 -17.25 -0.96 1.61
CA MET A 111 -16.39 -0.23 0.68
C MET A 111 -15.79 1.00 1.36
N LYS A 112 -14.46 1.04 1.38
CA LYS A 112 -13.70 2.21 1.82
C LYS A 112 -13.39 3.13 0.65
N PHE A 113 -13.30 4.42 0.94
CA PHE A 113 -12.95 5.45 -0.02
C PHE A 113 -11.69 6.19 0.44
N ALA A 114 -10.96 6.76 -0.51
CA ALA A 114 -9.89 7.70 -0.22
C ALA A 114 -10.44 9.11 -0.02
N VAL A 115 -9.65 9.96 0.64
CA VAL A 115 -9.89 11.41 0.69
C VAL A 115 -10.06 12.01 -0.70
N SER A 116 -10.76 13.14 -0.78
CA SER A 116 -10.94 13.85 -2.03
C SER A 116 -9.60 14.29 -2.63
N PHE A 117 -9.57 14.60 -3.93
CA PHE A 117 -8.33 15.07 -4.57
C PHE A 117 -7.88 16.44 -4.03
N ASP A 118 -8.84 17.31 -3.73
CA ASP A 118 -8.56 18.69 -3.29
C ASP A 118 -8.05 18.76 -1.84
N GLU A 119 -8.52 17.85 -0.98
CA GLU A 119 -8.08 17.73 0.42
C GLU A 119 -6.83 16.87 0.58
N ASP A 120 -6.35 16.24 -0.51
CA ASP A 120 -5.16 15.42 -0.44
C ASP A 120 -3.91 16.31 -0.30
N THR A 121 -3.04 15.93 0.64
CA THR A 121 -1.74 16.55 0.90
C THR A 121 -0.53 15.65 0.58
N ASP A 122 -0.77 14.38 0.21
CA ASP A 122 0.26 13.42 -0.23
C ASP A 122 0.86 13.76 -1.61
N GLU A 123 2.16 13.99 -1.74
CA GLU A 123 2.78 14.59 -2.94
C GLU A 123 2.73 13.78 -4.26
N GLU A 124 2.02 12.65 -4.32
CA GLU A 124 1.86 11.75 -5.49
C GLU A 124 1.49 12.49 -6.80
N TYR A 125 0.85 13.66 -6.69
CA TYR A 125 0.33 14.47 -7.79
C TYR A 125 1.14 15.74 -8.12
N LYS A 126 2.41 15.84 -7.72
CA LYS A 126 3.30 16.92 -8.21
C LYS A 126 3.47 16.81 -9.74
N GLY A 127 2.51 17.39 -10.48
CA GLY A 127 2.35 17.31 -11.92
C GLY A 127 0.89 17.38 -12.42
N PHE A 128 -0.11 17.29 -11.53
CA PHE A 128 -1.55 17.24 -11.89
C PHE A 128 -2.45 18.28 -11.21
N LYS A 129 -1.88 19.19 -10.39
CA LYS A 129 -2.58 20.36 -9.83
C LYS A 129 -2.43 21.56 -10.75
#